data_AF-A0A0J1CNG2-F1
#
_entry.id   AF-A0A0J1CNG2-F1
#
_cell.length_a   1.000
_cell.length_b   1.000
_cell.length_c   1.000
_cell.angle_alpha   90.00
_cell.angle_beta   90.00
_cell.angle_gamma   90.00
#
_symmetry.space_group_name_H-M   'P 1'
#
loop_
_entity.id
_entity.type
_entity.pdbx_description
1 polymer ?
#
loop_
_entity_poly.entity_id
_entity_poly.type
_entity_poly.pdbx_seq_one_letter_code
_entity_poly.pdbx_strand_id
1 'polypeptide(L)' 'MKPRVAVFQVGYRNRFNHPNPTVFERYRLRDIELSRSDEDGAARMDVAAEVSIERFRQTHARYWMGQ' A
#
# COMPACT_ATOMS: atom_id res chain seq x y z
N MET A 1 -9.32 18.38 -5.66
CA MET A 1 -9.70 16.99 -6.00
C MET A 1 -9.34 16.09 -4.81
N LYS A 2 -10.20 15.12 -4.45
CA LYS A 2 -9.96 14.15 -3.35
C LYS A 2 -9.79 12.75 -3.97
N PRO A 3 -8.58 12.18 -4.06
CA PRO A 3 -8.39 10.84 -4.60
C PRO A 3 -8.94 9.79 -3.62
N ARG A 4 -9.42 8.65 -4.14
CA ARG A 4 -9.85 7.51 -3.31
C ARG A 4 -8.69 6.61 -2.89
N VAL A 5 -7.65 6.53 -3.72
CA VAL A 5 -6.50 5.64 -3.55
C VAL A 5 -5.20 6.36 -3.89
N ALA A 6 -4.13 6.06 -3.16
CA ALA A 6 -2.77 6.46 -3.51
C ALA A 6 -1.81 5.26 -3.48
N VAL A 7 -1.00 5.13 -4.54
CA VAL A 7 -0.06 4.02 -4.72
C VAL A 7 1.36 4.54 -4.67
N PHE A 8 2.18 3.93 -3.82
CA PHE A 8 3.60 4.20 -3.72
C PHE A 8 4.38 3.02 -4.29
N GLN A 9 5.02 3.24 -5.44
CA GLN A 9 5.93 2.28 -6.04
C GLN A 9 7.30 2.44 -5.38
N VAL A 10 7.61 1.51 -4.48
CA VAL A 10 8.85 1.46 -3.70
C VAL A 10 9.60 0.18 -4.06
N GLY A 11 10.87 0.34 -4.46
CA GLY A 11 11.73 -0.80 -4.74
C GLY A 11 11.96 -1.66 -3.49
N TYR A 12 12.07 -2.98 -3.68
CA TYR A 12 12.39 -3.90 -2.59
C TYR A 12 13.74 -3.54 -1.94
N ARG A 13 13.79 -3.49 -0.59
CA ARG A 13 14.98 -3.07 0.20
C ARG A 13 15.51 -1.69 -0.18
N ASN A 14 14.62 -0.75 -0.48
CA ASN A 14 15.00 0.62 -0.78
C ASN A 14 15.77 1.28 0.38
N ARG A 15 17.08 1.51 0.18
CA ARG A 15 17.98 2.17 1.15
C ARG A 15 17.71 3.66 1.38
N PHE A 16 16.93 4.30 0.50
CA PHE A 16 16.66 5.73 0.53
C PHE A 16 15.44 6.09 1.40
N ASN A 17 14.83 5.11 2.10
CA ASN A 17 13.67 5.31 2.97
C ASN A 17 12.50 6.03 2.27
N HIS A 18 12.25 5.70 0.99
CA HIS A 18 11.05 6.19 0.31
C HIS A 18 9.83 5.30 0.57
N PRO A 19 8.60 5.88 0.57
CA PRO A 19 8.34 7.32 0.54
C PRO A 19 8.83 7.98 1.83
N ASN A 20 9.24 9.25 1.73
CA ASN A 20 9.62 10.00 2.92
C ASN A 20 8.45 9.99 3.92
N PRO A 21 8.68 9.78 5.23
CA PRO A 21 7.60 9.65 6.21
C PRO A 21 6.59 10.81 6.18
N THR A 22 7.06 12.05 6.01
CA THR A 22 6.18 13.23 5.92
C THR A 22 5.28 13.21 4.69
N VAL A 23 5.75 12.63 3.58
CA VAL A 23 4.92 12.41 2.38
C VAL A 23 3.85 11.37 2.68
N PHE A 24 4.22 10.24 3.26
CA PHE A 24 3.29 9.16 3.58
C PHE A 24 2.20 9.62 4.56
N GLU A 25 2.58 10.28 5.65
CA GLU A 25 1.65 10.78 6.68
C GLU A 25 0.62 11.76 6.12
N ARG A 26 1.04 12.65 5.20
CA ARG A 26 0.13 13.60 4.56
C ARG A 26 -0.99 12.93 3.76
N TYR A 27 -0.75 11.74 3.19
CA TYR A 27 -1.80 10.98 2.51
C TYR A 27 -2.62 10.16 3.50
N ARG A 28 -1.97 9.56 4.51
CA ARG A 28 -2.63 8.77 5.57
C ARG A 28 -3.70 9.58 6.32
N LEU A 29 -3.46 10.87 6.53
CA LEU A 29 -4.39 11.77 7.24
C LEU A 29 -5.63 12.19 6.43
N ARG A 30 -5.80 11.73 5.18
CA ARG A 30 -6.83 12.24 4.25
C ARG A 30 -7.94 11.27 3.89
N ASP A 31 -8.09 10.17 4.62
CA ASP A 31 -9.05 9.11 4.31
C ASP A 31 -8.86 8.56 2.89
N ILE A 32 -7.59 8.39 2.51
CA ILE A 32 -7.17 7.84 1.22
C ILE A 32 -6.63 6.45 1.51
N GLU A 33 -7.14 5.45 0.80
CA GLU A 33 -6.61 4.09 0.90
C GLU A 33 -5.18 4.05 0.29
N LEU A 34 -4.21 3.56 1.05
CA LEU A 34 -2.79 3.59 0.66
C LEU A 34 -2.27 2.19 0.32
N SER A 35 -1.50 2.07 -0.76
CA SER A 35 -0.75 0.85 -1.08
C SER A 35 0.73 1.14 -1.28
N ARG A 36 1.59 0.24 -0.78
CA ARG A 36 3.06 0.34 -0.85
C ARG A 36 3.66 -0.99 -1.29
N SER A 37 4.31 -1.01 -2.45
CA SER A 37 4.76 -2.27 -3.08
C SER A 37 5.80 -3.05 -2.26
N ASP A 38 6.65 -2.37 -1.49
CA ASP A 38 7.64 -3.02 -0.62
C ASP A 38 7.02 -3.68 0.61
N GLU A 39 5.82 -3.25 1.04
CA GLU A 39 5.04 -3.87 2.13
C GLU A 39 4.05 -4.89 1.60
N ASP A 40 3.30 -4.55 0.56
CA ASP A 40 2.19 -5.33 0.03
C ASP A 40 2.67 -6.49 -0.87
N GLY A 41 3.89 -6.37 -1.42
CA GLY A 41 4.43 -7.26 -2.45
C GLY A 41 3.78 -6.99 -3.80
N ALA A 42 2.49 -7.24 -3.92
CA ALA A 42 1.67 -6.87 -5.05
C ALA A 42 0.33 -6.30 -4.55
N ALA A 43 -0.20 -5.32 -5.28
CA ALA A 43 -1.51 -4.75 -5.02
C ALA A 43 -2.39 -4.91 -6.25
N ARG A 44 -3.55 -5.53 -6.08
CA ARG A 44 -4.59 -5.62 -7.12
C ARG A 44 -5.69 -4.64 -6.78
N MET A 45 -6.13 -3.88 -7.78
CA MET A 45 -7.20 -2.90 -7.64
C MET A 45 -8.37 -3.31 -8.51
N ASP A 46 -9.52 -3.51 -7.90
CA ASP A 46 -10.77 -3.69 -8.63
C ASP A 46 -11.52 -2.35 -8.58
N VAL A 47 -11.66 -1.72 -9.75
CA VAL A 47 -12.28 -0.38 -9.90
C VAL A 47 -13.70 -0.56 -10.42
N ALA A 48 -14.66 -0.58 -9.50
CA ALA A 48 -16.09 -0.67 -9.79
C ALA A 48 -16.83 0.54 -9.17
N ALA A 49 -18.09 0.36 -8.75
CA ALA A 49 -18.82 1.38 -7.99
C ALA A 49 -18.06 1.80 -6.71
N GLU A 50 -17.45 0.81 -6.06
CA GLU A 50 -16.48 0.96 -4.99
C GLU A 50 -15.09 0.52 -5.48
N VAL A 51 -14.05 1.09 -4.87
CA VAL A 51 -12.66 0.71 -5.17
C VAL A 51 -12.17 -0.16 -4.01
N SER A 52 -11.70 -1.36 -4.32
CA SER A 52 -11.06 -2.25 -3.34
C SER A 52 -9.60 -2.48 -3.70
N ILE A 53 -8.79 -2.78 -2.68
CA ILE A 53 -7.37 -3.12 -2.85
C ILE A 53 -7.10 -4.46 -2.15
N GLU A 54 -6.68 -5.44 -2.93
CA GLU A 54 -6.11 -6.68 -2.40
C GLU A 54 -4.59 -6.54 -2.29
N ARG A 55 -4.04 -6.89 -1.12
CA ARG A 55 -2.60 -6.85 -0.83
C ARG A 55 -2.07 -8.26 -0.69
N PHE A 56 -1.23 -8.69 -1.64
CA PHE A 56 -0.82 -10.08 -1.78
C PHE A 56 -0.20 -10.66 -0.51
N ARG A 57 0.70 -9.95 0.15
CA ARG A 57 1.34 -10.45 1.39
C ARG A 57 0.40 -10.54 2.59
N GLN A 58 -0.73 -9.82 2.56
CA GLN A 58 -1.77 -9.94 3.58
C GLN A 58 -2.69 -11.13 3.27
N THR A 59 -3.18 -11.24 2.02
CA THR A 59 -4.12 -12.31 1.62
C THR A 59 -3.47 -13.67 1.49
N HIS A 60 -2.17 -13.72 1.19
CA HIS A 60 -1.39 -14.95 1.05
C HIS A 60 -0.34 -15.08 2.17
N ALA A 61 -0.62 -14.51 3.34
CA ALA A 61 0.24 -14.64 4.51
C ALA A 61 0.43 -16.13 4.85
N ARG A 62 1.68 -16.58 4.90
CA ARG A 62 2.00 -17.96 5.28
C ARG A 62 1.89 -18.06 6.80
N TYR A 63 0.88 -18.79 7.28
CA TYR A 63 0.57 -18.94 8.72
C TYR A 63 1.70 -19.57 9.57
N TRP A 64 2.80 -20.02 8.95
CA TRP A 64 3.95 -20.63 9.62
C TRP A 64 5.19 -19.72 9.71
N MET A 65 5.09 -18.42 9.38
CA MET A 65 6.15 -17.43 9.65
C MET A 65 5.80 -16.48 10.81
N GLY A 66 5.33 -17.03 11.94
CA GLY A 66 5.09 -16.35 13.25
C GLY A 66 3.80 -15.51 13.28
N GLN A 67 2.95 -15.44 14.32
CA GLN A 67 3.17 -15.39 15.78
C GLN A 67 4.44 -14.67 16.24
#